data_AF-A0A420PQB9-F1
#
_entry.id   AF-A0A420PQB9-F1
#
_cell.length_a   1.000
_cell.length_b   1.000
_cell.length_c   1.000
_cell.angle_alpha   90.00
_cell.angle_beta   90.00
_cell.angle_gamma   90.00
#
_symmetry.space_group_name_H-M   'P 1'
#
loop_
_entity.id
_entity.type
_entity.pdbx_description
1 polymer ?
#
loop_
_entity_poly.entity_id
_entity_poly.type
_entity_poly.pdbx_seq_one_letter_code
_entity_poly.pdbx_strand_id
1 'polypeptide(L)'
;MFSRISQVTRHLSAPVVGNTRRFALGRIMAPISADERNSRTISTAACLIIGDEVLGGKTNSAYFAKWCFNLGINLKRIEVIEDDEGEIVEAVQRMSDRYDFVVTSGGIGPT
;
A
#
# COMPACT_ATOMS: atom_id res chain seq x y z
N MET A 1 -24.12 25.85 -45.76
CA MET A 1 -22.89 25.19 -46.24
C MET A 1 -21.86 26.29 -46.48
N PHE A 2 -20.64 26.12 -45.96
CA PHE A 2 -19.47 27.04 -45.92
C PHE A 2 -19.30 27.97 -44.69
N SER A 3 -18.40 27.52 -43.81
CA SER A 3 -17.23 28.18 -43.18
C SER A 3 -17.24 29.65 -42.76
N ARG A 4 -16.79 29.91 -41.51
CA ARG A 4 -15.56 30.69 -41.20
C ARG A 4 -15.19 30.68 -39.70
N ILE A 5 -13.90 30.40 -39.48
CA ILE A 5 -13.02 30.67 -38.34
C ILE A 5 -13.14 32.12 -37.84
N SER A 6 -13.05 32.39 -36.51
CA SER A 6 -11.91 33.09 -35.86
C SER A 6 -12.17 33.53 -34.39
N GLN A 7 -11.16 33.26 -33.53
CA GLN A 7 -10.66 34.00 -32.34
C GLN A 7 -11.61 34.23 -31.13
N VAL A 8 -11.21 34.28 -29.85
CA VAL A 8 -10.04 34.92 -29.21
C VAL A 8 -9.74 34.31 -27.82
N THR A 9 -8.46 34.01 -27.62
CA THR A 9 -7.56 34.08 -26.44
C THR A 9 -8.03 34.59 -25.06
N ARG A 10 -7.63 33.88 -23.97
CA ARG A 10 -6.78 34.35 -22.83
C ARG A 10 -6.64 33.23 -21.77
N HIS A 11 -5.45 32.64 -21.64
CA HIS A 11 -4.46 32.91 -20.58
C HIS A 11 -4.97 32.75 -19.14
N LEU A 12 -4.72 31.60 -18.54
CA LEU A 12 -4.18 31.50 -17.17
C LEU A 12 -3.24 30.29 -17.12
N SER A 13 -1.96 30.59 -16.96
CA SER A 13 -0.89 29.65 -16.68
C SER A 13 -1.16 28.96 -15.33
N ALA A 14 -1.38 27.65 -15.34
CA ALA A 14 -1.20 26.84 -14.14
C ALA A 14 0.23 26.28 -14.18
N PRO A 15 1.03 26.42 -13.11
CA PRO A 15 2.36 25.83 -13.08
C PRO A 15 2.20 24.31 -13.09
N VAL A 16 2.78 23.67 -14.11
CA VAL A 16 3.07 22.24 -14.09
C VAL A 16 4.12 22.05 -12.98
N VAL A 17 3.66 21.72 -11.78
CA VAL A 17 4.54 21.16 -10.75
C VAL A 17 4.91 19.77 -11.26
N GLY A 18 6.06 19.71 -11.92
CA GLY A 18 6.70 18.47 -12.30
C GLY A 18 6.92 17.65 -11.04
N ASN A 19 6.09 16.62 -10.86
CA ASN A 19 6.39 15.56 -9.91
C ASN A 19 7.45 14.67 -10.55
N THR A 20 8.66 15.21 -10.67
CA THR A 20 9.87 14.41 -10.81
C THR A 20 10.00 13.65 -9.50
N ARG A 21 9.26 12.54 -9.39
CA ARG A 21 9.60 11.48 -8.46
C ARG A 21 10.96 10.97 -8.91
N ARG A 22 12.00 11.62 -8.38
CA ARG A 22 13.34 11.10 -8.33
C ARG A 22 13.18 9.67 -7.85
N PHE A 23 13.52 8.73 -8.71
CA PHE A 23 13.78 7.36 -8.33
C PHE A 23 14.82 7.41 -7.21
N ALA A 24 14.34 7.35 -5.96
CA ALA A 24 15.20 7.24 -4.81
C ALA A 24 15.71 5.81 -4.80
N LEU A 25 16.89 5.60 -5.39
CA LEU A 25 17.75 4.48 -5.05
C LEU A 25 17.78 4.39 -3.52
N GLY A 26 17.38 3.24 -2.99
CA GLY A 26 17.62 2.81 -1.62
C GLY A 26 17.37 3.88 -0.56
N ARG A 27 16.12 4.06 -0.15
CA ARG A 27 15.85 4.64 1.17
C ARG A 27 16.36 3.63 2.20
N ILE A 28 17.64 3.70 2.53
CA ILE A 28 18.19 3.08 3.74
C ILE A 28 17.40 3.74 4.87
N MET A 29 16.40 3.03 5.40
CA MET A 29 15.67 3.49 6.58
C MET A 29 16.68 3.57 7.71
N ALA A 30 17.11 4.79 8.03
CA ALA A 30 17.86 5.02 9.25
C ALA A 30 17.05 4.44 10.43
N PRO A 31 17.69 3.79 11.41
CA PRO A 31 17.00 3.25 12.56
C PRO A 31 16.38 4.42 13.33
N ILE A 32 15.08 4.59 13.13
CA ILE A 32 14.23 5.49 13.91
C ILE A 32 14.23 5.03 15.38
N SER A 33 14.27 6.00 16.30
CA SER A 33 14.27 5.69 17.73
C SER A 33 13.00 4.91 18.11
N ALA A 34 13.09 4.07 19.14
CA ALA A 34 11.93 3.29 19.60
C ALA A 34 10.76 4.20 20.02
N ASP A 35 11.06 5.38 20.58
CA ASP A 35 10.08 6.40 20.95
C ASP A 35 9.36 7.01 19.74
N GLU A 36 10.07 7.28 18.64
CA GLU A 36 9.46 7.78 17.40
C GLU A 36 8.58 6.73 16.72
N ARG A 37 8.88 5.43 16.88
CA ARG A 37 7.98 4.36 16.42
C ARG A 37 6.67 4.36 17.22
N ASN A 38 6.76 4.58 18.52
CA ASN A 38 5.61 4.50 19.42
C ASN A 38 4.67 5.71 19.31
N SER A 39 5.16 6.83 18.77
CA SER A 39 4.40 8.07 18.60
C SER A 39 3.83 8.25 17.18
N ARG A 40 4.05 7.30 16.26
CA ARG A 40 3.39 7.33 14.94
C ARG A 40 1.96 6.81 15.01
N THR A 41 1.04 7.62 14.53
CA THR A 41 -0.32 7.20 14.24
C THR A 41 -0.32 6.20 13.08
N ILE A 42 -0.85 4.99 13.31
CA ILE A 42 -1.06 4.00 12.26
C ILE A 42 -2.14 4.53 11.32
N SER A 43 -1.78 4.81 10.07
CA SER A 43 -2.68 5.44 9.09
C SER A 43 -3.05 4.50 7.94
N THR A 44 -2.14 3.59 7.59
CA THR A 44 -2.30 2.66 6.48
C THR A 44 -2.09 1.22 6.93
N ALA A 45 -2.88 0.30 6.36
CA ALA A 45 -2.77 -1.12 6.62
C ALA A 45 -2.66 -1.94 5.32
N ALA A 46 -2.08 -3.12 5.43
CA ALA A 46 -2.12 -4.18 4.44
C ALA A 46 -2.35 -5.55 5.08
N CYS A 47 -2.90 -6.48 4.30
CA CYS A 47 -3.14 -7.86 4.70
C CYS A 47 -2.43 -8.80 3.72
N LEU A 48 -1.53 -9.63 4.23
CA LEU A 48 -0.83 -10.67 3.49
C LEU A 48 -1.41 -12.03 3.87
N ILE A 49 -1.93 -12.76 2.89
CA ILE A 49 -2.48 -14.09 3.10
C ILE A 49 -1.47 -15.09 2.54
N ILE A 50 -1.05 -16.05 3.36
CA ILE A 50 -0.03 -17.05 3.03
C ILE A 50 -0.69 -18.41 2.90
N GLY A 51 -0.42 -19.07 1.79
CA GLY A 51 -0.75 -20.47 1.55
C GLY A 51 -1.97 -20.72 0.67
N ASP A 52 -1.99 -21.94 0.15
CA ASP A 52 -2.85 -22.39 -0.93
C ASP A 52 -4.26 -22.75 -0.41
N GLU A 53 -4.36 -23.09 0.88
CA GLU A 53 -5.59 -23.43 1.58
C GLU A 53 -6.56 -22.23 1.68
N VAL A 54 -6.02 -21.02 1.54
CA VAL A 54 -6.74 -19.77 1.73
C VAL A 54 -7.22 -19.15 0.43
N LEU A 55 -7.22 -19.88 -0.70
CA LEU A 55 -7.73 -19.44 -2.01
C LEU A 55 -9.22 -19.00 -2.01
N GLY A 56 -9.91 -19.15 -0.88
CA GLY A 56 -11.19 -18.49 -0.63
C GLY A 56 -11.10 -16.97 -0.41
N GLY A 57 -9.96 -16.44 0.05
CA GLY A 57 -9.54 -15.02 0.15
C GLY A 57 -10.48 -14.03 0.85
N LYS A 58 -11.70 -14.44 1.16
CA LYS A 58 -12.85 -13.56 1.42
C LYS A 58 -13.22 -13.47 2.89
N THR A 59 -12.84 -14.44 3.73
CA THR A 59 -13.35 -14.49 5.11
C THR A 59 -12.52 -13.66 6.08
N ASN A 60 -11.19 -13.85 6.13
CA ASN A 60 -10.32 -13.11 7.07
C ASN A 60 -10.07 -11.66 6.62
N SER A 61 -9.91 -11.43 5.30
CA SER A 61 -9.63 -10.10 4.77
C SER A 61 -10.83 -9.14 4.90
N ALA A 62 -12.06 -9.62 4.74
CA ALA A 62 -13.26 -8.81 4.89
C ALA A 62 -13.49 -8.37 6.34
N TYR A 63 -13.26 -9.28 7.30
CA TYR A 63 -13.29 -8.92 8.72
C TYR A 63 -12.22 -7.86 9.04
N PHE A 64 -10.99 -8.07 8.57
CA PHE A 64 -9.90 -7.14 8.76
C PHE A 64 -10.18 -5.77 8.12
N ALA A 65 -10.75 -5.73 6.92
CA ALA A 65 -11.15 -4.50 6.25
C ALA A 65 -12.17 -3.70 7.07
N LYS A 66 -13.18 -4.39 7.62
CA LYS A 66 -14.19 -3.75 8.48
C LYS A 66 -13.57 -3.24 9.79
N TRP A 67 -12.65 -4.02 10.37
CA TRP A 67 -11.92 -3.61 11.57
C TRP A 67 -11.08 -2.36 11.33
N CYS A 68 -10.30 -2.33 10.24
CA CYS A 68 -9.54 -1.14 9.81
C CYS A 68 -10.46 0.07 9.60
N PHE A 69 -11.59 -0.12 8.90
CA PHE A 69 -12.57 0.94 8.66
C PHE A 69 -13.10 1.53 9.97
N ASN A 70 -13.46 0.69 10.94
CA ASN A 70 -13.96 1.14 12.24
C ASN A 70 -12.91 1.93 13.05
N LEU A 71 -11.62 1.67 12.81
CA LEU A 71 -10.50 2.37 13.45
C LEU A 71 -10.03 3.59 12.65
N GLY A 72 -10.63 3.89 11.49
CA GLY A 72 -10.16 4.94 10.60
C GLY A 72 -8.82 4.64 9.91
N ILE A 73 -8.38 3.38 9.94
CA ILE A 73 -7.15 2.93 9.28
C ILE A 73 -7.47 2.60 7.82
N ASN A 74 -6.66 3.11 6.91
CA ASN A 74 -6.87 2.91 5.48
C ASN A 74 -6.25 1.58 5.02
N LEU A 75 -7.06 0.54 4.85
CA LEU A 75 -6.61 -0.72 4.26
C LEU A 75 -6.32 -0.52 2.76
N LYS A 76 -5.04 -0.58 2.38
CA LYS A 76 -4.56 -0.27 1.03
C LYS A 76 -4.35 -1.47 0.14
N ARG A 77 -4.10 -2.64 0.72
CA ARG A 77 -3.72 -3.85 -0.02
C ARG A 77 -4.16 -5.09 0.72
N ILE A 78 -4.68 -6.03 -0.04
CA ILE A 78 -4.80 -7.43 0.34
C ILE A 78 -4.05 -8.20 -0.75
N GLU A 79 -3.17 -9.12 -0.36
CA GLU A 79 -2.40 -9.94 -1.28
C GLU A 79 -2.42 -11.37 -0.78
N VAL A 80 -2.43 -12.32 -1.71
CA VAL A 80 -2.34 -13.76 -1.42
C VAL A 80 -1.09 -14.26 -2.10
N ILE A 81 -0.25 -14.97 -1.36
CA ILE A 81 1.00 -15.58 -1.85
C ILE A 81 1.02 -17.06 -1.50
N GLU A 82 1.83 -17.83 -2.22
CA GLU A 82 2.10 -19.24 -1.93
C GLU A 82 2.89 -19.40 -0.62
N ASP A 83 2.85 -20.59 -0.03
CA ASP A 83 3.65 -20.93 1.16
C ASP A 83 5.11 -21.26 0.77
N ASP A 84 5.77 -20.27 0.15
CA ASP A 84 7.18 -20.31 -0.23
C ASP A 84 7.96 -19.28 0.58
N GLU A 85 9.09 -19.69 1.16
CA GLU A 85 9.91 -18.84 2.03
C GLU A 85 10.38 -17.56 1.31
N GLY A 86 10.78 -17.68 0.04
CA GLY A 86 11.25 -16.55 -0.75
C GLY A 86 10.14 -15.53 -1.02
N GLU A 87 8.97 -16.01 -1.42
CA GLU A 87 7.79 -15.18 -1.66
C GLU A 87 7.31 -14.50 -0.36
N ILE A 88 7.33 -15.21 0.77
CA ILE A 88 6.96 -14.64 2.08
C ILE A 88 7.92 -13.52 2.47
N VAL A 89 9.23 -13.75 2.37
CA VAL A 89 10.24 -12.74 2.72
C VAL A 89 10.11 -11.50 1.83
N GLU A 90 9.97 -11.68 0.52
CA GLU A 90 9.78 -10.57 -0.42
C GLU A 90 8.53 -9.77 -0.09
N ALA A 91 7.39 -10.44 0.08
CA ALA A 91 6.12 -9.79 0.31
C ALA A 91 6.09 -9.04 1.65
N VAL A 92 6.61 -9.65 2.71
CA VAL A 92 6.69 -9.02 4.04
C VAL A 92 7.59 -7.78 3.98
N GLN A 93 8.76 -7.87 3.36
CA GLN A 93 9.66 -6.72 3.24
C GLN A 93 8.99 -5.59 2.44
N ARG A 94 8.45 -5.91 1.26
CA ARG A 94 7.78 -4.94 0.38
C ARG A 94 6.56 -4.30 1.03
N MET A 95 5.79 -5.03 1.82
CA MET A 95 4.61 -4.48 2.51
C MET A 95 5.00 -3.64 3.72
N SER A 96 5.96 -4.09 4.52
CA SER A 96 6.43 -3.37 5.71
C SER A 96 7.10 -2.04 5.35
N ASP A 97 7.74 -1.96 4.19
CA ASP A 97 8.33 -0.72 3.68
C ASP A 97 7.28 0.29 3.19
N ARG A 98 6.06 -0.18 2.85
CA ARG A 98 5.03 0.63 2.18
C ARG A 98 3.83 0.98 3.05
N TYR A 99 3.59 0.25 4.14
CA TYR A 99 2.40 0.41 4.98
C TYR A 99 2.77 0.42 6.46
N ASP A 100 2.00 1.16 7.27
CA ASP A 100 2.29 1.32 8.69
C ASP A 100 1.95 0.07 9.52
N PHE A 101 0.99 -0.72 9.05
CA PHE A 101 0.52 -1.93 9.71
C PHE A 101 0.29 -3.06 8.71
N VAL A 102 0.98 -4.18 8.90
CA VAL A 102 0.82 -5.36 8.07
C VAL A 102 0.35 -6.50 8.95
N VAL A 103 -0.75 -7.14 8.57
CA VAL A 103 -1.20 -8.38 9.19
C VAL A 103 -0.97 -9.53 8.23
N THR A 104 -0.50 -10.66 8.75
CA THR A 104 -0.40 -11.91 7.99
C THR A 104 -1.54 -12.86 8.40
N SER A 105 -1.97 -13.73 7.49
CA SER A 105 -2.97 -14.78 7.76
C SER A 105 -2.56 -16.06 7.02
N GLY A 106 -2.41 -17.17 7.75
CA GLY A 106 -1.90 -18.43 7.20
C GLY A 106 -0.41 -18.66 7.52
N GLY A 107 0.14 -19.81 7.15
CA GLY A 107 1.57 -20.14 7.32
C GLY A 107 2.05 -20.36 8.78
N ILE A 108 1.15 -20.60 9.75
CA ILE A 108 1.49 -20.91 11.16
C ILE A 108 1.37 -22.42 11.46
N GLY A 109 1.25 -23.25 10.43
CA GLY A 109 1.20 -24.71 10.57
C GLY A 109 2.48 -25.26 11.21
N PRO A 110 2.45 -26.46 11.80
CA PRO A 110 3.64 -27.11 12.37
C PRO A 110 4.60 -27.70 11.31
N THR A 111 4.24 -27.54 10.03
CA THR A 111 4.86 -28.15 8.85
C THR A 111 6.02 -27.34 8.32
#